data_AF-A0A1Q8A219-F1
#
_entry.id   AF-A0A1Q8A219-F1
#
_cell.length_a   1.000
_cell.length_b   1.000
_cell.length_c   1.000
_cell.angle_alpha   90.00
_cell.angle_beta   90.00
_cell.angle_gamma   90.00
#
_symmetry.space_group_name_H-M   'P 1'
#
loop_
_entity.id
_entity.type
_entity.pdbx_description
1 polymer ?
#
loop_
_entity_poly.entity_id
_entity_poly.type
_entity_poly.pdbx_seq_one_letter_code
_entity_poly.pdbx_strand_id
1 'polypeptide(L)'
;MFFGYKIGKRVQIGLSIIDARDCTIDDDVRIGHLNVVTRVEKLIIKDHVRIGHLNIIRGGDEVSLGRYCEIIRMNEINSIPDPEVVNKIDPVFTLGDGSIITTGHKIDFTDRVEIGRRVIIGGRNSSLWTHNRQRTMPITIGSLVYIGSEIRMAPGSAIPTRSIVGIGSVITAPLAEEGKLI
;
A
#
# COMPACT_ATOMS: atom_id res chain seq x y z
N MET A 1 -13.13 21.32 14.00
CA MET A 1 -12.56 20.45 12.94
C MET A 1 -11.10 20.86 12.79
N PHE A 2 -10.16 20.15 13.40
CA PHE A 2 -8.83 20.70 13.76
C PHE A 2 -7.69 20.49 12.74
N PHE A 3 -7.94 19.99 11.52
CA PHE A 3 -6.84 19.67 10.57
C PHE A 3 -7.09 20.05 9.10
N GLY A 4 -8.13 20.82 8.76
CA GLY A 4 -8.34 21.26 7.36
C GLY A 4 -8.61 20.14 6.34
N TYR A 5 -8.96 18.94 6.80
CA TYR A 5 -9.22 17.77 5.94
C TYR A 5 -10.38 18.04 4.98
N LYS A 6 -10.25 17.55 3.75
CA LYS A 6 -11.29 17.57 2.72
C LYS A 6 -12.00 16.23 2.74
N ILE A 7 -13.24 16.19 3.24
CA ILE A 7 -14.03 14.96 3.36
C ILE A 7 -15.29 15.09 2.51
N GLY A 8 -15.50 14.12 1.63
CA GLY A 8 -16.64 14.01 0.73
C GLY A 8 -17.92 13.54 1.41
N LYS A 9 -18.92 13.23 0.59
CA LYS A 9 -20.26 12.80 1.01
C LYS A 9 -20.28 11.31 1.33
N ARG A 10 -21.16 10.94 2.28
CA ARG A 10 -21.42 9.53 2.67
C ARG A 10 -20.18 8.75 3.14
N VAL A 11 -19.15 9.48 3.57
CA VAL A 11 -17.96 8.89 4.20
C VAL A 11 -18.33 8.35 5.58
N GLN A 12 -17.89 7.12 5.87
CA GLN A 12 -18.07 6.46 7.17
C GLN A 12 -16.71 6.10 7.74
N ILE A 13 -16.43 6.54 8.98
CA ILE A 13 -15.18 6.26 9.67
C ILE A 13 -15.54 5.71 11.06
N GLY A 14 -15.26 4.43 11.28
CA GLY A 14 -15.33 3.83 12.62
C GLY A 14 -14.24 4.37 13.53
N LEU A 15 -14.31 4.09 14.84
CA LEU A 15 -13.29 4.47 15.83
C LEU A 15 -11.87 4.17 15.34
N SER A 16 -11.17 5.18 14.83
CA SER A 16 -9.86 5.08 14.17
C SER A 16 -9.10 6.39 14.34
N ILE A 17 -7.78 6.33 14.23
CA ILE A 17 -6.90 7.50 14.24
C ILE A 17 -6.51 7.83 12.81
N ILE A 18 -6.70 9.10 12.41
CA ILE A 18 -6.23 9.63 11.14
C ILE A 18 -5.45 10.92 11.40
N ASP A 19 -4.14 10.79 11.44
CA ASP A 19 -3.15 11.84 11.60
C ASP A 19 -2.32 11.94 10.31
N ALA A 20 -2.69 12.92 9.48
CA ALA A 20 -2.00 13.29 8.25
C ALA A 20 -1.97 14.82 8.12
N ARG A 21 -0.95 15.37 7.46
CA ARG A 21 -0.82 16.83 7.31
C ARG A 21 -1.75 17.41 6.25
N ASP A 22 -1.83 16.76 5.08
CA ASP A 22 -2.85 17.00 4.04
C ASP A 22 -3.67 15.73 3.87
N CYS A 23 -4.99 15.83 3.96
CA CYS A 23 -5.88 14.67 3.89
C CYS A 23 -7.09 14.99 3.03
N THR A 24 -7.26 14.20 1.98
CA THR A 24 -8.45 14.19 1.11
C THR A 24 -9.08 12.81 1.11
N ILE A 25 -10.36 12.76 1.49
CA ILE A 25 -11.19 11.56 1.45
C ILE A 25 -12.40 11.88 0.57
N ASP A 26 -12.50 11.24 -0.59
CA ASP A 26 -13.58 11.45 -1.55
C ASP A 26 -14.89 10.74 -1.10
N ASP A 27 -15.93 10.84 -1.93
CA ASP A 27 -17.28 10.32 -1.62
C ASP A 27 -17.31 8.79 -1.44
N ASP A 28 -18.27 8.31 -0.65
CA ASP A 28 -18.59 6.88 -0.47
C ASP A 28 -17.47 5.99 0.12
N VAL A 29 -16.46 6.62 0.73
CA VAL A 29 -15.39 5.91 1.43
C VAL A 29 -15.90 5.31 2.73
N ARG A 30 -15.49 4.06 3.01
CA ARG A 30 -15.75 3.39 4.30
C ARG A 30 -14.45 2.96 4.95
N ILE A 31 -14.22 3.42 6.17
CA ILE A 31 -13.10 3.05 7.03
C ILE A 31 -13.68 2.38 8.27
N GLY A 32 -13.31 1.13 8.52
CA GLY A 32 -13.73 0.38 9.71
C GLY A 32 -13.08 0.90 10.99
N HIS A 33 -13.26 0.13 12.06
CA HIS A 33 -12.68 0.40 13.38
C HIS A 33 -11.20 0.01 13.50
N LEU A 34 -10.54 0.67 14.44
CA LEU A 34 -9.20 0.43 14.95
C LEU A 34 -8.12 0.52 13.87
N ASN A 35 -8.34 1.34 12.85
CA ASN A 35 -7.27 1.72 11.94
C ASN A 35 -6.43 2.84 12.56
N VAL A 36 -5.14 2.81 12.28
CA VAL A 36 -4.19 3.83 12.73
C VAL A 36 -3.46 4.37 11.51
N VAL A 37 -3.78 5.59 11.12
CA VAL A 37 -3.03 6.37 10.13
C VAL A 37 -2.27 7.46 10.88
N THR A 38 -0.94 7.47 10.82
CA THR A 38 -0.11 8.42 11.58
C THR A 38 1.13 8.86 10.82
N ARG A 39 1.59 10.09 11.04
CA ARG A 39 2.82 10.64 10.43
C ARG A 39 2.84 10.54 8.90
N VAL A 40 1.69 10.66 8.25
CA VAL A 40 1.60 10.70 6.78
C VAL A 40 1.57 12.17 6.35
N GLU A 41 2.49 12.62 5.50
CA GLU A 41 2.44 14.02 5.03
C GLU A 41 1.20 14.26 4.16
N LYS A 42 0.91 13.36 3.21
CA LYS A 42 -0.25 13.47 2.33
C LYS A 42 -1.04 12.16 2.21
N LEU A 43 -2.31 12.19 2.60
CA LEU A 43 -3.23 11.07 2.49
C LEU A 43 -4.31 11.38 1.44
N ILE A 44 -4.38 10.54 0.41
CA ILE A 44 -5.40 10.62 -0.65
C ILE A 44 -6.19 9.32 -0.66
N ILE A 45 -7.49 9.41 -0.41
CA ILE A 45 -8.41 8.28 -0.50
C ILE A 45 -9.49 8.64 -1.52
N LYS A 46 -9.47 7.96 -2.67
CA LYS A 46 -10.44 8.17 -3.74
C LYS A 46 -11.80 7.54 -3.43
N ASP A 47 -12.76 7.84 -4.29
CA ASP A 47 -14.14 7.44 -4.09
C ASP A 47 -14.32 5.91 -3.99
N HIS A 48 -15.33 5.49 -3.22
CA HIS A 48 -15.70 4.09 -3.00
C HIS A 48 -14.62 3.17 -2.39
N VAL A 49 -13.52 3.73 -1.88
CA VAL A 49 -12.49 2.94 -1.19
C VAL A 49 -13.05 2.33 0.09
N ARG A 50 -12.68 1.07 0.36
CA ARG A 50 -12.99 0.38 1.62
C ARG A 50 -11.72 -0.01 2.35
N ILE A 51 -11.54 0.54 3.54
CA ILE A 51 -10.53 0.09 4.50
C ILE A 51 -11.30 -0.63 5.60
N GLY A 52 -11.05 -1.92 5.82
CA GLY A 52 -11.71 -2.66 6.89
C GLY A 52 -11.13 -2.31 8.25
N HIS A 53 -10.65 -3.30 9.00
CA HIS A 53 -10.31 -3.12 10.42
C HIS A 53 -8.83 -3.35 10.71
N LEU A 54 -8.32 -2.73 11.78
CA LEU A 54 -7.01 -3.06 12.34
C LEU A 54 -5.84 -2.87 11.36
N ASN A 55 -5.96 -2.00 10.36
CA ASN A 55 -4.82 -1.67 9.49
C ASN A 55 -3.98 -0.56 10.12
N ILE A 56 -2.68 -0.66 9.94
CA ILE A 56 -1.70 0.35 10.33
C ILE A 56 -1.13 0.94 9.05
N ILE A 57 -1.28 2.26 8.88
CA ILE A 57 -0.64 3.04 7.83
C ILE A 57 0.22 4.10 8.51
N ARG A 58 1.52 4.09 8.30
CA ARG A 58 2.42 4.96 9.07
C ARG A 58 3.57 5.51 8.24
N GLY A 59 3.84 6.80 8.41
CA GLY A 59 4.99 7.46 7.80
C GLY A 59 4.79 7.83 6.34
N GLY A 60 5.84 8.41 5.75
CA GLY A 60 5.97 8.66 4.32
C GLY A 60 5.36 9.98 3.83
N ASP A 61 5.77 10.33 2.61
CA ASP A 61 5.43 11.59 1.98
C ASP A 61 4.03 11.54 1.37
N GLU A 62 3.63 10.39 0.82
CA GLU A 62 2.29 10.20 0.25
C GLU A 62 1.77 8.76 0.40
N VAL A 63 0.51 8.64 0.78
CA VAL A 63 -0.29 7.42 0.68
C VAL A 63 -1.50 7.72 -0.19
N SER A 64 -1.58 7.07 -1.35
CA SER A 64 -2.64 7.27 -2.34
C SER A 64 -3.38 5.98 -2.64
N LEU A 65 -4.68 5.97 -2.37
CA LEU A 65 -5.59 4.86 -2.65
C LEU A 65 -6.53 5.24 -3.81
N GLY A 66 -6.41 4.54 -4.94
CA GLY A 66 -7.24 4.70 -6.12
C GLY A 66 -8.70 4.32 -5.89
N ARG A 67 -9.56 4.58 -6.88
CA ARG A 67 -11.00 4.34 -6.75
C ARG A 67 -11.30 2.86 -6.55
N TYR A 68 -12.34 2.55 -5.79
CA TYR A 68 -12.80 1.17 -5.58
C TYR A 68 -11.73 0.21 -5.02
N CYS A 69 -10.66 0.74 -4.40
CA CYS A 69 -9.69 -0.12 -3.74
C CYS A 69 -10.26 -0.73 -2.46
N GLU A 70 -9.76 -1.90 -2.09
CA GLU A 70 -10.06 -2.52 -0.79
C GLU A 70 -8.77 -2.88 -0.05
N ILE A 71 -8.63 -2.41 1.19
CA ILE A 71 -7.63 -2.88 2.15
C ILE A 71 -8.40 -3.57 3.27
N ILE A 72 -8.36 -4.90 3.33
CA ILE A 72 -9.30 -5.64 4.18
C ILE A 72 -8.96 -5.46 5.66
N ARG A 73 -7.93 -6.14 6.20
CA ARG A 73 -7.65 -6.02 7.65
C ARG A 73 -6.25 -6.43 8.05
N MET A 74 -5.80 -5.92 9.20
CA MET A 74 -4.57 -6.33 9.85
C MET A 74 -3.31 -6.10 9.00
N ASN A 75 -3.36 -5.25 7.97
CA ASN A 75 -2.19 -4.94 7.17
C ASN A 75 -1.33 -3.88 7.86
N GLU A 76 -0.01 -3.99 7.69
CA GLU A 76 0.98 -2.99 8.11
C GLU A 76 1.60 -2.39 6.85
N ILE A 77 1.22 -1.15 6.53
CA ILE A 77 1.77 -0.38 5.40
C ILE A 77 2.58 0.76 6.03
N ASN A 78 3.90 0.63 6.07
CA ASN A 78 4.75 1.49 6.89
C ASN A 78 5.98 2.00 6.13
N SER A 79 6.29 3.29 6.30
CA SER A 79 7.59 3.88 5.99
C SER A 79 8.32 4.20 7.29
N ILE A 80 9.61 3.89 7.36
CA ILE A 80 10.45 4.26 8.50
C ILE A 80 10.58 5.79 8.54
N PRO A 81 10.24 6.47 9.65
CA PRO A 81 10.51 7.89 9.79
C PRO A 81 12.02 8.14 9.93
N ASP A 82 12.52 9.18 9.27
CA ASP A 82 13.92 9.64 9.37
C ASP A 82 14.95 8.51 9.18
N PRO A 83 14.89 7.71 8.09
CA PRO A 83 15.74 6.54 7.93
C PRO A 83 17.20 6.91 7.69
N GLU A 84 18.11 6.22 8.37
CA GLU A 84 19.56 6.34 8.16
C GLU A 84 20.01 5.50 6.95
N VAL A 85 19.99 6.10 5.76
CA VAL A 85 20.36 5.43 4.50
C VAL A 85 21.33 6.25 3.66
N VAL A 86 22.08 5.57 2.78
CA VAL A 86 23.15 6.17 1.97
C VAL A 86 22.67 6.79 0.66
N ASN A 87 21.38 6.70 0.35
CA ASN A 87 20.75 7.22 -0.87
C ASN A 87 19.54 8.09 -0.55
N LYS A 88 19.09 8.88 -1.53
CA LYS A 88 17.80 9.57 -1.46
C LYS A 88 16.67 8.54 -1.47
N ILE A 89 15.63 8.82 -0.69
CA ILE A 89 14.41 8.03 -0.60
C ILE A 89 13.24 8.74 -1.28
N ASP A 90 12.21 7.97 -1.60
CA ASP A 90 10.95 8.45 -2.17
C ASP A 90 9.77 7.69 -1.53
N PRO A 91 9.42 7.99 -0.26
CA PRO A 91 8.51 7.18 0.54
C PRO A 91 7.04 7.42 0.15
N VAL A 92 6.67 6.92 -1.02
CA VAL A 92 5.34 7.04 -1.63
C VAL A 92 4.72 5.66 -1.81
N PHE A 93 3.53 5.47 -1.26
CA PHE A 93 2.71 4.28 -1.48
C PHE A 93 1.51 4.60 -2.37
N THR A 94 1.39 3.90 -3.50
CA THR A 94 0.25 4.03 -4.40
C THR A 94 -0.42 2.68 -4.63
N LEU A 95 -1.73 2.62 -4.40
CA LEU A 95 -2.59 1.49 -4.74
C LEU A 95 -3.56 1.89 -5.87
N GLY A 96 -3.36 1.35 -7.07
CA GLY A 96 -4.15 1.71 -8.25
C GLY A 96 -5.59 1.21 -8.22
N ASP A 97 -6.45 1.83 -9.04
CA ASP A 97 -7.90 1.62 -9.06
C ASP A 97 -8.32 0.14 -9.07
N GLY A 98 -9.29 -0.21 -8.21
CA GLY A 98 -9.88 -1.55 -8.11
C GLY A 98 -8.92 -2.62 -7.57
N SER A 99 -7.79 -2.22 -6.98
CA SER A 99 -6.84 -3.15 -6.37
C SER A 99 -7.23 -3.52 -4.94
N ILE A 100 -6.89 -4.74 -4.54
CA ILE A 100 -7.29 -5.35 -3.27
C ILE A 100 -6.04 -5.83 -2.55
N ILE A 101 -5.87 -5.39 -1.30
CA ILE A 101 -4.91 -5.96 -0.34
C ILE A 101 -5.74 -6.68 0.72
N THR A 102 -5.56 -8.00 0.81
CA THR A 102 -6.37 -8.82 1.70
C THR A 102 -5.96 -8.66 3.18
N THR A 103 -5.44 -9.71 3.82
CA THR A 103 -5.32 -9.74 5.27
C THR A 103 -3.89 -9.94 5.73
N GLY A 104 -3.38 -9.09 6.62
CA GLY A 104 -2.14 -9.42 7.33
C GLY A 104 -0.89 -9.38 6.46
N HIS A 105 -0.82 -8.49 5.48
CA HIS A 105 0.38 -8.24 4.69
C HIS A 105 1.22 -7.13 5.33
N LYS A 106 2.54 -7.21 5.13
CA LYS A 106 3.49 -6.17 5.51
C LYS A 106 4.04 -5.51 4.25
N ILE A 107 3.88 -4.21 4.13
CA ILE A 107 4.36 -3.42 3.00
C ILE A 107 5.21 -2.30 3.57
N ASP A 108 6.52 -2.46 3.45
CA ASP A 108 7.45 -1.39 3.73
C ASP A 108 7.58 -0.48 2.49
N PHE A 109 7.30 0.81 2.66
CA PHE A 109 7.42 1.83 1.62
C PHE A 109 8.35 2.97 2.06
N THR A 110 9.45 2.60 2.74
CA THR A 110 10.53 3.54 3.04
C THR A 110 11.18 4.09 1.74
N ASP A 111 11.07 3.32 0.65
CA ASP A 111 11.11 3.81 -0.74
C ASP A 111 9.75 3.59 -1.41
N ARG A 112 9.64 4.00 -2.68
CA ARG A 112 8.37 3.94 -3.41
C ARG A 112 7.86 2.50 -3.53
N VAL A 113 6.58 2.31 -3.23
CA VAL A 113 5.82 1.11 -3.59
C VAL A 113 4.66 1.55 -4.49
N GLU A 114 4.70 1.09 -5.74
CA GLU A 114 3.65 1.36 -6.71
C GLU A 114 2.95 0.07 -7.11
N ILE A 115 1.64 0.00 -6.85
CA ILE A 115 0.78 -1.12 -7.23
C ILE A 115 -0.20 -0.61 -8.28
N GLY A 116 -0.21 -1.25 -9.45
CA GLY A 116 -1.08 -0.92 -10.57
C GLY A 116 -2.56 -1.14 -10.30
N ARG A 117 -3.39 -0.95 -11.34
CA ARG A 117 -4.85 -1.15 -11.24
C ARG A 117 -5.22 -2.64 -11.24
N ARG A 118 -6.32 -2.97 -10.56
CA ARG A 118 -6.92 -4.32 -10.53
C ARG A 118 -5.91 -5.41 -10.16
N VAL A 119 -5.07 -5.11 -9.16
CA VAL A 119 -4.14 -6.06 -8.54
C VAL A 119 -4.81 -6.69 -7.34
N ILE A 120 -4.58 -7.98 -7.11
CA ILE A 120 -4.99 -8.64 -5.87
C ILE A 120 -3.73 -9.15 -5.17
N ILE A 121 -3.44 -8.61 -3.98
CA ILE A 121 -2.52 -9.21 -3.02
C ILE A 121 -3.35 -10.10 -2.09
N GLY A 122 -3.42 -11.38 -2.45
CA GLY A 122 -4.32 -12.36 -1.87
C GLY A 122 -3.74 -13.13 -0.69
N GLY A 123 -4.64 -13.75 0.08
CA GLY A 123 -4.28 -14.60 1.21
C GLY A 123 -3.84 -13.79 2.43
N ARG A 124 -2.61 -14.04 2.89
CA ARG A 124 -2.01 -13.42 4.07
C ARG A 124 -0.49 -13.51 4.10
N ASN A 125 0.13 -12.72 4.97
CA ASN A 125 1.53 -12.84 5.37
C ASN A 125 2.53 -12.71 4.21
N SER A 126 2.16 -11.90 3.20
CA SER A 126 3.13 -11.44 2.20
C SER A 126 3.91 -10.24 2.76
N SER A 127 5.18 -10.12 2.36
CA SER A 127 6.07 -9.05 2.81
C SER A 127 6.79 -8.39 1.62
N LEU A 128 6.65 -7.08 1.50
CA LEU A 128 7.34 -6.24 0.53
C LEU A 128 8.32 -5.35 1.29
N TRP A 129 9.59 -5.36 0.90
CA TRP A 129 10.65 -4.60 1.57
C TRP A 129 11.38 -3.70 0.58
N THR A 130 11.29 -2.40 0.79
CA THR A 130 12.00 -1.42 -0.06
C THR A 130 13.38 -1.06 0.46
N HIS A 131 13.79 -1.55 1.62
CA HIS A 131 15.10 -1.24 2.19
C HIS A 131 15.87 -2.49 2.63
N ASN A 132 17.18 -2.30 2.73
CA ASN A 132 18.05 -3.09 3.59
C ASN A 132 18.68 -2.18 4.65
N ARG A 133 19.70 -2.66 5.38
CA ARG A 133 20.30 -1.88 6.47
C ARG A 133 20.97 -0.57 6.04
N GLN A 134 21.33 -0.41 4.77
CA GLN A 134 22.12 0.72 4.24
C GLN A 134 21.42 1.50 3.12
N ARG A 135 20.63 0.84 2.27
CA ARG A 135 20.11 1.39 1.01
C ARG A 135 18.64 1.03 0.82
N THR A 136 17.93 1.90 0.12
CA THR A 136 16.55 1.68 -0.34
C THR A 136 16.47 1.52 -1.86
N MET A 137 15.46 0.80 -2.33
CA MET A 137 15.09 0.66 -3.74
C MET A 137 13.57 0.45 -3.88
N PRO A 138 12.94 1.01 -4.91
CA PRO A 138 11.49 0.93 -5.07
C PRO A 138 11.01 -0.47 -5.43
N ILE A 139 9.72 -0.74 -5.18
CA ILE A 139 9.01 -1.93 -5.66
C ILE A 139 7.87 -1.50 -6.59
N THR A 140 7.71 -2.20 -7.72
CA THR A 140 6.62 -1.96 -8.66
C THR A 140 5.86 -3.24 -8.97
N ILE A 141 4.54 -3.20 -8.85
CA ILE A 141 3.63 -4.25 -9.28
C ILE A 141 2.78 -3.69 -10.41
N GLY A 142 2.87 -4.31 -11.59
CA GLY A 142 2.09 -3.95 -12.77
C GLY A 142 0.59 -4.12 -12.58
N SER A 143 -0.19 -3.77 -13.60
CA SER A 143 -1.65 -3.88 -13.53
C SER A 143 -2.13 -5.31 -13.80
N LEU A 144 -3.36 -5.64 -13.38
CA LEU A 144 -3.99 -6.93 -13.67
C LEU A 144 -3.17 -8.13 -13.13
N VAL A 145 -2.51 -7.95 -11.99
CA VAL A 145 -1.67 -8.97 -11.36
C VAL A 145 -2.43 -9.67 -10.25
N TYR A 146 -2.33 -11.00 -10.18
CA TYR A 146 -2.72 -11.77 -9.00
C TYR A 146 -1.47 -12.21 -8.24
N ILE A 147 -1.39 -11.88 -6.96
CA ILE A 147 -0.30 -12.26 -6.06
C ILE A 147 -0.86 -13.21 -5.00
N GLY A 148 -0.32 -14.42 -4.93
CA GLY A 148 -0.68 -15.39 -3.91
C GLY A 148 -0.30 -14.97 -2.48
N SER A 149 -0.60 -15.84 -1.53
CA SER A 149 -0.20 -15.68 -0.13
C SER A 149 1.31 -15.84 0.05
N GLU A 150 1.85 -15.37 1.18
CA GLU A 150 3.22 -15.72 1.61
C GLU A 150 4.33 -15.30 0.63
N ILE A 151 4.12 -14.23 -0.13
CA ILE A 151 5.15 -13.72 -1.06
C ILE A 151 6.19 -12.90 -0.32
N ARG A 152 7.44 -12.96 -0.78
CA ARG A 152 8.53 -12.08 -0.33
C ARG A 152 9.08 -11.28 -1.50
N MET A 153 9.04 -9.96 -1.44
CA MET A 153 9.62 -9.06 -2.44
C MET A 153 10.80 -8.30 -1.84
N ALA A 154 11.96 -8.40 -2.47
CA ALA A 154 13.18 -7.71 -2.04
C ALA A 154 13.25 -6.27 -2.60
N PRO A 155 14.13 -5.41 -2.05
CA PRO A 155 14.31 -4.05 -2.56
C PRO A 155 14.65 -4.06 -4.05
N GLY A 156 13.97 -3.23 -4.85
CA GLY A 156 14.21 -3.15 -6.29
C GLY A 156 13.49 -4.21 -7.12
N SER A 157 12.72 -5.12 -6.51
CA SER A 157 11.96 -6.12 -7.25
C SER A 157 10.74 -5.54 -7.95
N ALA A 158 10.34 -6.16 -9.06
CA ALA A 158 9.17 -5.73 -9.83
C ALA A 158 8.43 -6.92 -10.44
N ILE A 159 7.10 -6.83 -10.50
CA ILE A 159 6.23 -7.82 -11.14
C ILE A 159 5.56 -7.17 -12.36
N PRO A 160 5.71 -7.72 -13.57
CA PRO A 160 5.14 -7.17 -14.79
C PRO A 160 3.63 -7.37 -14.85
N THR A 161 2.97 -6.51 -15.62
CA THR A 161 1.51 -6.50 -15.84
C THR A 161 0.98 -7.87 -16.33
N ARG A 162 -0.28 -8.18 -16.00
CA ARG A 162 -0.97 -9.43 -16.41
C ARG A 162 -0.31 -10.73 -15.92
N SER A 163 0.42 -10.69 -14.82
CA SER A 163 1.11 -11.86 -14.28
C SER A 163 0.39 -12.47 -13.08
N ILE A 164 0.68 -13.74 -12.80
CA ILE A 164 0.20 -14.48 -11.63
C ILE A 164 1.42 -14.92 -10.84
N VAL A 165 1.46 -14.60 -9.55
CA VAL A 165 2.52 -15.05 -8.64
C VAL A 165 1.99 -16.17 -7.76
N GLY A 166 2.60 -17.35 -7.86
CA GLY A 166 2.26 -18.53 -7.08
C GLY A 166 2.54 -18.33 -5.58
N ILE A 167 1.82 -19.06 -4.73
CA ILE A 167 1.96 -18.95 -3.27
C ILE A 167 3.40 -19.25 -2.81
N GLY A 168 3.93 -18.44 -1.89
CA GLY A 168 5.27 -18.66 -1.34
C GLY A 168 6.45 -18.19 -2.20
N SER A 169 6.21 -17.62 -3.40
CA SER A 169 7.29 -17.15 -4.27
C SER A 169 8.12 -16.03 -3.63
N VAL A 170 9.41 -16.01 -3.97
CA VAL A 170 10.38 -15.00 -3.53
C VAL A 170 10.89 -14.24 -4.75
N ILE A 171 10.59 -12.95 -4.83
CA ILE A 171 10.94 -12.09 -5.95
C ILE A 171 12.08 -11.18 -5.52
N THR A 172 13.29 -11.47 -6.03
CA THR A 172 14.53 -10.78 -5.60
C THR A 172 15.01 -9.72 -6.59
N ALA A 173 14.43 -9.66 -7.79
CA ALA A 173 14.82 -8.77 -8.87
C ALA A 173 13.61 -8.39 -9.73
N PRO A 174 13.73 -7.35 -10.58
CA PRO A 174 12.72 -7.05 -11.59
C PRO A 174 12.49 -8.23 -12.54
N LEU A 175 11.23 -8.58 -12.76
CA LEU A 175 10.82 -9.55 -13.78
C LEU A 175 10.40 -8.79 -15.05
N ALA A 176 10.82 -9.28 -16.21
CA ALA A 176 10.66 -8.55 -17.48
C ALA A 176 9.43 -8.98 -18.31
N GLU A 177 9.01 -10.24 -18.24
CA GLU A 177 8.00 -10.80 -19.13
C GLU A 177 6.59 -10.71 -18.53
N GLU A 178 5.69 -9.99 -19.20
CA GLU A 178 4.26 -9.95 -18.87
C GLU A 178 3.55 -11.29 -19.16
N GLY A 179 2.42 -11.53 -18.51
CA GLY A 179 1.55 -12.66 -18.86
C GLY A 179 2.04 -14.02 -18.36
N LYS A 180 2.88 -14.05 -17.32
CA LYS A 180 3.51 -15.28 -16.82
C LYS A 180 2.94 -15.75 -15.50
N LEU A 181 3.07 -17.05 -15.26
CA LEU A 181 3.01 -17.64 -13.93
C LEU A 181 4.43 -17.62 -13.34
N ILE A 182 4.57 -17.06 -12.14
CA ILE A 182 5.83 -16.83 -11.42
C ILE A 182 5.87 -17.67 -10.15
#